data_AF-A0A3D6DNN1-F1
#
_entry.id   AF-A0A3D6DNN1-F1
#
_cell.length_a   1.000
_cell.length_b   1.000
_cell.length_c   1.000
_cell.angle_alpha   90.00
_cell.angle_beta   90.00
_cell.angle_gamma   90.00
#
_symmetry.space_group_name_H-M   'P 1'
#
loop_
_entity.id
_entity.type
_entity.pdbx_description
1 polymer ?
#
loop_
_entity_poly.entity_id
_entity_poly.type
_entity_poly.pdbx_seq_one_letter_code
_entity_poly.pdbx_strand_id
1 'polypeptide(L)' 'MKIRIGYDIVYECEQPTPMILMLNIHYSRMNDVVLPDHLITDPAVPLVAYRDGFGNW' A
#
# COMPACT_ATOMS: atom_id res chain seq x y z
N MET A 1 -0.42 12.28 -20.16
CA MET A 1 -1.41 12.75 -19.16
C MET A 1 -0.90 12.35 -17.78
N LYS A 2 -1.02 13.21 -16.77
CA LYS A 2 -0.68 12.86 -15.37
C LYS A 2 -1.97 12.63 -14.60
N ILE A 3 -2.03 11.53 -13.83
CA ILE A 3 -3.19 11.18 -13.01
C ILE A 3 -2.72 11.13 -11.57
N ARG A 4 -3.47 11.77 -10.67
CA ARG A 4 -3.26 11.64 -9.23
C ARG A 4 -4.12 10.50 -8.73
N ILE A 5 -3.46 9.50 -8.15
CA ILE A 5 -4.11 8.33 -7.53
C ILE A 5 -3.73 8.27 -6.05
N GLY A 6 -4.55 7.58 -5.26
CA GLY A 6 -4.35 7.40 -3.83
C GLY A 6 -5.59 6.82 -3.18
N TYR A 7 -5.53 6.64 -1.86
CA TYR A 7 -6.61 6.13 -1.03
C TYR A 7 -6.52 6.79 0.35
N ASP A 8 -7.63 6.76 1.07
CA ASP A 8 -7.72 7.06 2.48
C ASP A 8 -8.66 6.01 3.09
N ILE A 9 -8.14 5.21 4.02
CA ILE A 9 -8.80 4.01 4.54
C ILE A 9 -8.69 4.03 6.05
N VAL A 10 -9.84 3.93 6.71
CA VAL A 10 -9.94 3.88 8.18
C VAL A 10 -10.42 2.49 8.59
N TYR A 11 -9.70 1.88 9.54
CA TYR A 11 -10.07 0.62 10.16
C TYR A 11 -10.29 0.81 11.65
N GLU A 12 -11.36 0.21 12.17
CA GLU A 12 -11.59 0.04 13.59
C GLU A 12 -11.46 -1.45 13.92
N CYS A 13 -10.50 -1.79 14.77
CA CYS A 13 -10.22 -3.17 15.17
C CYS A 13 -10.39 -3.27 16.68
N GLU A 14 -11.27 -4.16 17.14
CA GLU A 14 -11.52 -4.38 18.58
C GLU A 14 -10.31 -4.95 19.33
N GLN A 15 -9.37 -5.56 18.59
CA GLN A 15 -8.12 -6.12 19.09
C GLN A 15 -7.01 -6.02 18.03
N PRO A 16 -5.71 -6.15 18.40
CA PRO A 16 -4.60 -6.13 17.45
C PRO A 16 -4.82 -7.16 16.32
N THR A 17 -4.98 -6.65 15.10
CA THR A 17 -5.32 -7.45 13.93
C THR A 17 -4.25 -7.27 12.85
N PRO A 18 -3.43 -8.29 12.58
CA PRO A 18 -2.49 -8.28 11.46
C PRO A 18 -3.26 -8.19 10.13
N MET A 19 -2.76 -7.37 9.20
CA MET A 19 -3.38 -7.15 7.90
C MET A 19 -2.39 -7.43 6.77
N ILE A 20 -2.92 -7.96 5.66
CA ILE A 20 -2.24 -8.08 4.37
C ILE A 20 -3.06 -7.25 3.39
N LEU A 21 -2.44 -6.23 2.81
CA LEU A 21 -3.10 -5.27 1.93
C LEU A 21 -2.30 -5.10 0.64
N MET A 22 -2.99 -5.01 -0.49
CA MET A 22 -2.40 -4.77 -1.81
C MET A 22 -2.72 -3.33 -2.22
N LEU A 23 -1.94 -2.40 -1.68
CA LEU A 23 -2.16 -0.95 -1.84
C LEU A 23 -1.08 -0.25 -2.66
N ASN A 24 0.00 -0.95 -2.99
CA ASN A 24 1.06 -0.42 -3.82
C ASN A 24 0.66 -0.42 -5.31
N ILE A 25 1.31 0.45 -6.06
CA ILE A 25 1.17 0.45 -7.52
C ILE A 25 1.84 -0.82 -8.04
N HIS A 26 1.10 -1.58 -8.85
CA HIS A 26 1.62 -2.80 -9.44
C HIS A 26 2.95 -2.54 -10.20
N TYR A 27 3.94 -3.40 -9.99
CA TYR A 27 5.32 -3.18 -10.44
C TYR A 27 5.46 -2.91 -11.94
N SER A 28 4.55 -3.45 -12.77
CA SER A 28 4.53 -3.21 -14.23
C SER A 28 4.31 -1.73 -14.61
N ARG A 29 3.86 -0.91 -13.67
CA ARG A 29 3.62 0.52 -13.83
C ARG A 29 4.63 1.40 -13.12
N MET A 30 5.63 0.85 -12.43
CA MET A 30 6.62 1.65 -11.68
C MET A 30 7.38 2.66 -12.57
N ASN A 31 7.55 2.37 -13.86
CA ASN A 31 8.15 3.32 -14.81
C ASN A 31 7.27 4.55 -15.08
N ASP A 32 5.96 4.45 -14.84
CA ASP A 32 5.00 5.54 -15.01
C ASP A 32 4.88 6.40 -13.72
N VAL A 33 5.47 5.95 -12.61
CA VAL A 33 5.33 6.57 -11.28
C VAL A 33 6.24 7.79 -11.18
N VAL A 34 5.63 8.96 -10.96
CA VAL A 34 6.35 10.25 -10.83
C VAL A 34 6.66 10.59 -9.37
N LEU A 35 5.88 10.05 -8.42
CA LEU A 35 6.04 10.24 -6.98
C LEU A 35 5.92 8.88 -6.28
N PRO A 36 6.76 8.57 -5.27
CA PRO A 36 6.68 7.29 -4.56
C PRO A 36 5.30 7.04 -3.94
N ASP A 37 4.87 5.79 -3.95
CA ASP A 37 3.58 5.30 -3.45
C ASP A 37 3.67 4.76 -2.01
N HIS A 38 4.50 5.40 -1.18
CA HIS A 38 4.72 4.95 0.19
C HIS A 38 3.43 4.98 1.02
N LEU A 39 3.10 3.85 1.64
CA LEU A 39 2.00 3.73 2.60
C LEU A 39 2.33 4.51 3.87
N ILE A 40 1.38 5.33 4.31
CA ILE A 40 1.43 6.06 5.58
C ILE A 40 0.29 5.54 6.45
N THR A 41 0.56 5.38 7.75
CA THR A 41 -0.44 4.96 8.74
C THR A 41 -0.50 5.98 9.86
N ASP A 42 -1.70 6.19 10.38
CA ASP A 42 -1.96 7.01 11.56
C ASP A 42 -2.95 6.27 12.47
N PRO A 43 -2.55 5.82 13.67
CA PRO A 43 -1.20 5.92 14.24
C PRO A 43 -0.17 5.09 13.45
N ALA A 44 1.11 5.43 13.58
CA ALA A 44 2.19 4.67 12.95
C ALA A 44 2.24 3.24 13.50
N VAL A 45 2.12 2.25 12.62
CA VAL A 45 2.20 0.82 12.95
C VAL A 45 3.35 0.13 12.20
N PRO A 46 3.84 -1.04 12.65
CA PRO A 46 4.83 -1.80 11.90
C PRO A 46 4.32 -2.19 10.51
N LEU A 47 5.12 -1.90 9.49
CA LEU A 47 4.81 -2.22 8.10
C LEU A 47 5.93 -3.08 7.50
N VAL A 48 5.56 -4.08 6.72
CA VAL A 48 6.48 -4.90 5.93
C VAL A 48 5.95 -4.97 4.51
N ALA A 49 6.72 -4.45 3.56
CA ALA A 49 6.45 -4.67 2.15
C ALA A 49 6.96 -6.07 1.79
N TYR A 50 6.13 -6.87 1.11
CA TYR A 50 6.54 -8.16 0.59
C TYR A 50 5.89 -8.39 -0.78
N ARG A 51 6.56 -9.20 -1.59
CA ARG A 51 6.00 -9.72 -2.84
C ARG A 51 5.57 -11.15 -2.58
N ASP A 52 4.32 -11.47 -2.87
CA ASP A 52 3.81 -12.82 -2.61
C ASP A 52 4.29 -13.84 -3.67
N GLY A 53 3.99 -15.13 -3.43
CA GLY A 53 4.37 -16.22 -4.34
C GLY A 53 3.64 -16.21 -5.69
N PHE A 54 2.58 -15.42 -5.83
CA PHE A 54 1.86 -15.22 -7.10
C PHE A 54 2.38 -14.00 -7.86
N GLY A 55 3.30 -13.25 -7.26
CA GLY A 55 3.92 -12.07 -7.83
C GLY A 55 3.16 -10.77 -7.56
N ASN A 56 2.14 -10.80 -6.69
CA ASN A 56 1.43 -9.60 -6.24
C ASN A 56 2.33 -8.76 -5.34
N TRP A 57 2.11 -7.45 -5.42
CA TRP A 57 2.80 -6.41 -4.68
C TRP A 57 1.75 -5.39 -4.26
#